data_AF-A0A6A3YE72-F1
#
_entry.id   AF-A0A6A3YE72-F1
#
_cell.length_a   1.000
_cell.length_b   1.000
_cell.length_c   1.000
_cell.angle_alpha   90.00
_cell.angle_beta   90.00
_cell.angle_gamma   90.00
#
_symmetry.space_group_name_H-M   'P 1'
#
loop_
_entity.id
_entity.type
_entity.pdbx_description
1 polymer ?
#
loop_
_entity_poly.entity_id
_entity_poly.type
_entity_poly.pdbx_seq_one_letter_code
_entity_poly.pdbx_strand_id
1 'polypeptide(L)'
;MDLFGFVDEVTINIYQWMRWIIQRNLPITKVENKLTREEVTMKPTTARTIKVCMRYAAGKVGRVISSEMGESFYLIFDGWTSNSLYFPGIFAVYVLKGGASDYFPSLRWTTAKRCPLTSTTSRRS
;
A
#
# COMPACT_ATOMS: atom_id res chain seq x y z
N MET A 1 31.94 -11.50 4.24
CA MET A 1 31.96 -10.04 3.99
C MET A 1 30.61 -9.68 3.41
N ASP A 2 29.65 -9.33 4.27
CA ASP A 2 28.31 -8.94 3.83
C ASP A 2 28.27 -7.42 3.65
N LEU A 3 27.94 -7.03 2.43
CA LEU A 3 27.93 -5.66 1.94
C LEU A 3 26.86 -4.85 2.69
N PHE A 4 27.27 -4.07 3.70
CA PHE A 4 26.42 -3.02 4.28
C PHE A 4 26.27 -1.92 3.23
N GLY A 5 25.35 -2.17 2.28
CA GLY A 5 25.14 -1.37 1.08
C GLY A 5 24.69 0.03 1.45
N PHE A 6 25.51 1.01 1.06
CA PHE A 6 25.21 2.43 1.17
C PHE A 6 23.90 2.74 0.42
N VAL A 7 22.81 2.98 1.16
CA VAL A 7 21.55 3.46 0.57
C VAL A 7 21.78 4.88 0.09
N ASP A 8 21.53 5.14 -1.20
CA ASP A 8 21.75 6.46 -1.75
C ASP A 8 20.79 7.50 -1.14
N GLU A 9 21.24 8.75 -1.14
CA GLU A 9 20.51 9.86 -0.51
C GLU A 9 19.13 10.10 -1.16
N VAL A 10 18.98 9.79 -2.45
CA VAL A 10 17.70 9.94 -3.17
C VAL A 10 16.71 8.89 -2.68
N THR A 11 17.15 7.65 -2.50
CA THR A 11 16.32 6.57 -1.95
C THR A 11 15.86 6.89 -0.52
N ILE A 12 16.75 7.40 0.33
CA ILE A 12 16.39 7.85 1.68
C ILE A 12 15.33 8.96 1.60
N ASN A 13 15.52 9.95 0.75
CA ASN A 13 14.58 11.06 0.59
C ASN A 13 13.18 10.57 0.15
N ILE A 14 13.12 9.68 -0.84
CA ILE A 14 11.85 9.10 -1.32
C ILE A 14 11.17 8.27 -0.23
N TYR A 15 11.95 7.49 0.54
CA TYR A 15 11.43 6.74 1.67
C TYR A 15 10.81 7.66 2.74
N GLN A 16 11.48 8.75 3.09
CA GLN A 16 10.96 9.72 4.07
C GLN A 16 9.64 10.34 3.59
N TRP A 17 9.56 10.73 2.32
CA TRP A 17 8.32 11.23 1.72
C TRP A 17 7.19 10.19 1.78
N MET A 18 7.45 8.94 1.39
CA MET A 18 6.45 7.88 1.44
C MET A 18 5.99 7.62 2.88
N ARG A 19 6.92 7.53 3.83
CA ARG A 19 6.63 7.34 5.25
C ARG A 19 5.72 8.45 5.78
N TRP A 20 6.05 9.71 5.48
CA TRP A 20 5.29 10.87 5.91
C TRP A 20 3.86 10.90 5.36
N ILE A 21 3.70 10.59 4.07
CA ILE A 21 2.38 10.55 3.40
C ILE A 21 1.53 9.40 3.95
N ILE A 22 2.11 8.20 4.05
CA ILE A 22 1.39 6.98 4.45
C ILE A 22 1.00 7.04 5.93
N GLN A 23 1.95 7.35 6.82
CA GLN A 23 1.70 7.33 8.28
C GLN A 23 0.72 8.41 8.72
N ARG A 24 0.69 9.57 8.04
CA ARG A 24 -0.22 10.68 8.38
C ARG A 24 -1.45 10.76 7.48
N ASN A 25 -1.64 9.79 6.58
CA ASN A 25 -2.76 9.74 5.64
C ASN A 25 -2.95 11.06 4.85
N LEU A 26 -1.86 11.61 4.33
CA LEU A 26 -1.89 12.89 3.60
C LEU A 26 -2.18 12.66 2.11
N PRO A 27 -2.78 13.65 1.43
CA PRO A 27 -2.88 13.60 -0.03
C PRO A 27 -1.48 13.72 -0.65
N ILE A 28 -1.21 12.90 -1.67
CA ILE A 28 0.09 12.86 -2.38
C ILE A 28 0.45 14.23 -2.97
N THR A 29 -0.53 15.07 -3.27
CA THR A 29 -0.33 16.45 -3.76
C THR A 29 0.41 17.35 -2.78
N LYS A 30 0.50 17.00 -1.49
CA LYS A 30 1.25 17.76 -0.48
C LYS A 30 2.75 17.82 -0.76
N VAL A 31 3.29 16.84 -1.48
CA VAL A 31 4.71 16.80 -1.87
C VAL A 31 5.10 17.98 -2.77
N GLU A 32 4.14 18.53 -3.51
CA GLU A 32 4.34 19.65 -4.44
C GLU A 32 3.83 20.98 -3.87
N ASN A 33 3.25 20.98 -2.68
CA ASN A 33 2.72 22.18 -2.05
C ASN A 33 3.86 23.10 -1.58
N LYS A 34 3.78 24.39 -1.92
CA LYS A 34 4.81 25.39 -1.62
C LYS A 34 5.09 25.51 -0.12
N LEU A 35 4.06 25.74 0.69
CA LEU A 35 4.18 25.84 2.15
C LEU A 35 4.76 24.57 2.76
N THR A 36 4.37 23.41 2.24
CA THR A 36 4.94 22.13 2.70
C THR A 36 6.44 22.03 2.41
N ARG A 37 6.91 22.55 1.28
CA ARG A 37 8.33 22.53 0.92
C ARG A 37 9.19 23.47 1.75
N GLU A 38 8.60 24.53 2.28
CA GLU A 38 9.28 25.46 3.18
C GLU A 38 9.46 24.85 4.58
N GLU A 39 8.50 24.04 5.02
CA GLU A 39 8.48 23.46 6.37
C GLU A 39 9.19 22.10 6.49
N VAL A 40 9.39 21.37 5.39
CA VAL A 40 10.00 20.05 5.41
C VAL A 40 11.48 20.09 5.06
N THR A 41 12.28 19.27 5.75
CA THR A 41 13.71 19.12 5.50
C THR A 41 14.04 18.20 4.31
N MET A 42 13.04 17.50 3.77
CA MET A 42 13.20 16.57 2.65
C MET A 42 13.40 17.32 1.33
N LYS A 43 14.29 16.82 0.47
CA LYS A 43 14.52 17.40 -0.86
C LYS A 43 13.22 17.39 -1.67
N PRO A 44 12.89 18.48 -2.40
CA PRO A 44 11.69 18.56 -3.21
C PRO A 44 11.57 17.39 -4.18
N THR A 45 10.37 16.82 -4.30
CA THR A 45 10.10 15.80 -5.30
C THR A 45 8.72 16.03 -5.93
N THR A 46 8.33 15.16 -6.86
CA THR A 46 7.04 15.24 -7.54
C THR A 46 6.08 14.15 -7.05
N ALA A 47 4.78 14.45 -7.09
CA ALA A 47 3.73 13.48 -6.85
C ALA A 47 3.82 12.30 -7.83
N ARG A 48 4.30 12.55 -9.05
CA ARG A 48 4.54 11.49 -10.06
C ARG A 48 5.62 10.51 -9.59
N THR A 49 6.77 11.02 -9.13
CA THR A 49 7.88 10.19 -8.63
C THR A 49 7.41 9.35 -7.45
N ILE A 50 6.77 9.96 -6.45
CA ILE A 50 6.25 9.23 -5.28
C ILE A 50 5.26 8.14 -5.70
N LYS A 51 4.32 8.41 -6.62
CA LYS A 51 3.39 7.39 -7.12
C LYS A 51 4.10 6.19 -7.76
N VAL A 52 5.16 6.43 -8.55
CA VAL A 52 5.94 5.36 -9.18
C VAL A 52 6.66 4.53 -8.11
N CYS A 53 7.34 5.19 -7.16
CA CYS A 53 8.04 4.52 -6.07
C CYS A 53 7.10 3.73 -5.16
N MET A 54 5.93 4.27 -4.83
CA MET A 54 4.90 3.57 -4.04
C MET A 54 4.40 2.31 -4.75
N ARG A 55 4.17 2.37 -6.08
CA ARG A 55 3.80 1.18 -6.86
C ARG A 55 4.90 0.13 -6.85
N TYR A 56 6.15 0.56 -7.02
CA TYR A 56 7.30 -0.34 -6.98
C TYR A 56 7.44 -1.02 -5.60
N ALA A 57 7.35 -0.23 -4.53
CA ALA A 57 7.39 -0.72 -3.15
C ALA A 57 6.24 -1.69 -2.87
N ALA A 58 5.01 -1.35 -3.27
CA ALA A 58 3.85 -2.23 -3.14
C ALA A 58 4.04 -3.55 -3.91
N GLY A 59 4.64 -3.51 -5.10
CA GLY A 59 4.95 -4.72 -5.87
C GLY A 59 6.04 -5.58 -5.22
N LYS A 60 7.07 -4.98 -4.62
CA LYS A 60 8.12 -5.70 -3.88
C LYS A 60 7.55 -6.33 -2.61
N VAL A 61 6.82 -5.57 -1.80
CA VAL A 61 6.16 -6.05 -0.58
C VAL A 61 5.14 -7.13 -0.92
N GLY A 62 4.35 -6.94 -1.98
CA GLY A 62 3.39 -7.94 -2.44
C GLY A 62 4.04 -9.27 -2.84
N ARG A 63 5.21 -9.26 -3.47
CA ARG A 63 5.96 -10.51 -3.76
C ARG A 63 6.46 -11.19 -2.50
N VAL A 64 6.95 -10.43 -1.52
CA VAL A 64 7.38 -10.98 -0.22
C VAL A 64 6.19 -11.62 0.47
N ILE A 65 5.06 -10.90 0.57
CA ILE A 65 3.83 -11.43 1.16
C ILE A 65 3.33 -12.66 0.39
N SER A 66 3.37 -12.65 -0.94
CA SER A 66 2.98 -13.82 -1.75
C SER A 66 3.86 -15.04 -1.47
N SER A 67 5.15 -14.83 -1.24
CA SER A 67 6.07 -15.91 -0.86
C SER A 67 5.83 -16.39 0.57
N GLU A 68 5.50 -15.48 1.50
CA GLU A 68 5.17 -15.80 2.90
C GLU A 68 3.83 -16.54 3.03
N MET A 69 2.85 -16.19 2.19
CA MET A 69 1.49 -16.72 2.19
C MET A 69 1.41 -18.19 1.75
N GLY A 70 2.27 -18.60 0.82
CA GLY A 70 2.23 -19.95 0.25
C GLY A 70 0.95 -20.22 -0.55
N GLU A 71 0.53 -21.49 -0.63
CA GLU A 71 -0.58 -21.93 -1.47
C GLU A 71 -1.95 -21.89 -0.77
N SER A 72 -1.99 -21.66 0.55
CA SER A 72 -3.22 -21.69 1.35
C SER A 72 -3.47 -20.37 2.05
N PHE A 73 -4.55 -19.69 1.65
CA PHE A 73 -5.01 -18.43 2.24
C PHE A 73 -6.54 -18.34 2.16
N TYR A 74 -7.11 -17.47 2.99
CA TYR A 74 -8.53 -17.15 2.98
C TYR A 74 -8.77 -15.83 2.24
N LEU A 75 -9.86 -15.75 1.49
CA LEU A 75 -10.31 -14.50 0.88
C LEU A 75 -11.49 -13.92 1.68
N ILE A 76 -11.39 -12.65 2.03
CA ILE A 76 -12.48 -11.88 2.63
C ILE A 76 -12.95 -10.87 1.59
N PHE A 77 -14.25 -10.89 1.35
CA PHE A 77 -14.94 -9.93 0.51
C PHE A 77 -15.66 -8.93 1.42
N ASP A 78 -15.41 -7.66 1.19
CA ASP A 78 -16.14 -6.54 1.77
C ASP A 78 -16.66 -5.66 0.63
N GLY A 79 -17.59 -4.77 0.90
CA GLY A 79 -18.02 -3.82 -0.10
C GLY A 79 -18.73 -2.63 0.51
N TRP A 80 -18.45 -1.44 -0.02
CA TRP A 80 -19.19 -0.25 0.33
C TRP A 80 -19.77 0.41 -0.91
N THR A 81 -20.91 1.07 -0.75
CA THR A 81 -21.50 1.93 -1.79
C THR A 81 -21.25 3.38 -1.42
N SER A 82 -20.80 4.19 -2.36
CA SER A 82 -20.78 5.64 -2.22
C SER A 82 -21.50 6.26 -3.41
N ASN A 83 -22.61 6.96 -3.13
CA ASN A 83 -23.52 7.48 -4.13
C ASN A 83 -23.99 6.37 -5.10
N SER A 84 -23.71 6.51 -6.39
CA SER A 84 -24.08 5.55 -7.44
C SER A 84 -22.98 4.52 -7.74
N LEU A 85 -21.92 4.44 -6.94
CA LEU A 85 -20.76 3.57 -7.17
C LEU A 85 -20.64 2.51 -6.06
N TYR A 86 -20.56 1.24 -6.45
CA TYR A 86 -20.24 0.13 -5.57
C TYR A 86 -18.75 -0.19 -5.63
N PHE A 87 -18.13 -0.36 -4.47
CA PHE A 87 -16.70 -0.59 -4.30
C PHE A 87 -16.47 -1.91 -3.57
N PRO A 88 -16.14 -2.99 -4.30
CA PRO A 88 -15.76 -4.24 -3.65
C PRO A 88 -14.34 -4.14 -3.06
N GLY A 89 -14.19 -4.51 -1.80
CA GLY A 89 -12.92 -4.82 -1.14
C GLY A 89 -12.65 -6.31 -1.19
N ILE A 90 -11.45 -6.69 -1.63
CA ILE A 90 -10.97 -8.08 -1.59
C ILE A 90 -9.69 -8.10 -0.78
N PHE A 91 -9.66 -8.94 0.24
CA PHE A 91 -8.52 -9.10 1.14
C PHE A 91 -8.09 -10.56 1.17
N ALA A 92 -6.78 -10.82 1.11
CA ALA A 92 -6.24 -12.13 1.41
C ALA A 92 -5.73 -12.17 2.85
N VAL A 93 -6.09 -13.22 3.59
CA VAL A 93 -5.72 -13.48 4.98
C VAL A 93 -5.00 -14.82 5.07
N TYR A 94 -3.85 -14.84 5.72
CA TYR A 94 -3.02 -16.03 5.87
C TYR A 94 -2.34 -16.02 7.24
N VAL A 95 -1.95 -17.21 7.71
CA VAL A 95 -1.26 -17.39 8.99
C VAL A 95 0.22 -17.63 8.70
N LEU A 96 1.09 -16.82 9.32
CA LEU A 96 2.53 -17.02 9.26
C LEU A 96 2.92 -18.24 10.11
N LYS A 97 3.66 -19.19 9.53
CA LYS A 97 4.23 -20.31 10.28
C LYS A 97 5.60 -19.93 10.86
N GLY A 98 5.65 -19.61 12.16
CA GLY A 98 6.86 -19.54 13.01
C GLY A 98 7.05 -18.20 13.73
N GLY A 99 7.25 -18.11 15.05
CA GLY A 99 7.34 -19.13 16.10
C GLY A 99 7.26 -18.54 17.53
N ALA A 100 7.02 -19.41 18.52
CA ALA A 100 7.12 -19.20 19.97
C ALA A 100 6.42 -17.98 20.59
N SER A 101 5.16 -17.72 20.24
CA SER A 101 4.15 -17.24 21.19
C SER A 101 2.78 -17.40 20.53
N ASP A 102 2.13 -18.53 20.79
CA ASP A 102 0.79 -18.88 20.31
C ASP A 102 -0.33 -18.05 20.98
N TYR A 103 -0.13 -16.74 21.09
CA TYR A 103 -1.18 -15.81 21.51
C TYR A 103 -1.04 -14.56 20.66
N PHE A 104 -2.02 -14.33 19.79
CA PHE A 104 -2.12 -13.31 18.73
C PHE A 104 -1.66 -13.78 17.34
N PRO A 105 -2.58 -14.32 16.51
CA PRO A 105 -2.32 -14.40 15.08
C PRO A 105 -2.14 -12.96 14.58
N SER A 106 -0.92 -12.59 14.21
CA SER A 106 -0.66 -11.32 13.55
C SER A 106 -1.33 -11.36 12.17
N LEU A 107 -2.61 -10.98 12.10
CA LEU A 107 -3.32 -10.82 10.83
C LEU A 107 -2.62 -9.72 10.04
N ARG A 108 -1.91 -10.11 8.98
CA ARG A 108 -1.33 -9.16 8.02
C ARG A 108 -2.31 -8.98 6.87
N TRP A 109 -2.98 -7.83 6.84
CA TRP A 109 -3.89 -7.47 5.76
C TRP A 109 -3.11 -7.16 4.48
N THR A 110 -3.53 -7.70 3.34
CA THR A 110 -3.11 -7.21 2.02
C THR A 110 -4.19 -6.33 1.43
N THR A 111 -3.78 -5.13 1.01
CA THR A 111 -4.66 -4.03 0.61
C THR A 111 -5.46 -4.34 -0.67
N ALA A 112 -6.74 -3.96 -0.63
CA ALA A 112 -7.69 -3.96 -1.73
C ALA A 112 -7.16 -3.27 -3.00
N LYS A 113 -7.38 -3.91 -4.15
CA LYS A 113 -7.33 -3.25 -5.45
C LYS A 113 -8.63 -2.46 -5.64
N ARG A 114 -8.54 -1.14 -5.72
CA ARG A 114 -9.67 -0.27 -6.10
C ARG A 114 -10.00 -0.51 -7.58
N CYS A 115 -11.08 -1.25 -7.85
CA CYS A 115 -11.63 -1.41 -9.19
C CYS A 115 -13.06 -0.83 -9.20
N PRO A 116 -13.33 0.27 -9.92
CA PRO A 116 -14.70 0.68 -10.21
C PRO A 116 -15.31 -0.36 -11.15
N LEU A 117 -16.29 -1.12 -10.67
CA LEU A 117 -17.15 -1.91 -11.55
C LEU A 117 -18.38 -1.06 -11.86
N THR A 118 -18.55 -0.68 -13.12
CA THR A 118 -19.81 -0.12 -13.60
C THR A 118 -20.81 -1.25 -13.72
N SER A 119 -21.78 -1.34 -12.80
CA SER A 119 -22.89 -2.27 -12.94
C SER A 119 -23.82 -1.79 -14.04
N THR A 120 -23.73 -2.40 -15.23
CA THR A 120 -24.83 -2.35 -16.21
C THR A 120 -25.97 -3.19 -15.69
N THR A 121 -27.01 -2.53 -15.19
CA THR A 121 -28.27 -3.15 -14.78
C THR A 121 -28.99 -3.67 -16.03
N SER A 122 -28.82 -4.95 -16.33
CA SER A 122 -29.70 -5.69 -17.23
C SER A 122 -30.95 -6.07 -16.44
N ARG A 123 -32.04 -5.33 -16.66
CA ARG A 123 -33.39 -5.65 -16.18
C ARG A 123 -33.85 -6.87 -16.99
N ARG A 124 -33.98 -8.05 -16.38
CA ARG A 124 -34.74 -9.16 -16.98
C ARG A 124 -36.23 -8.93 -16.73
N SER A 125 -36.99 -9.20 -17.78
CA SER A 125 -38.45 -9.06 -17.96
C SER A 125 -39.28 -9.73 -16.87
#